data_AF-A0A8C6XKV8-F1
#
_entry.id   AF-A0A8C6XKV8-F1
#
_cell.length_a   1.000
_cell.length_b   1.000
_cell.length_c   1.000
_cell.angle_alpha   90.00
_cell.angle_beta   90.00
_cell.angle_gamma   90.00
#
_symmetry.space_group_name_H-M   'P 1'
#
loop_
_entity.id
_entity.type
_entity.pdbx_description
1 polymer ?
#
loop_
_entity_poly.entity_id
_entity_poly.type
_entity_poly.pdbx_seq_one_letter_code
_entity_poly.pdbx_strand_id
1 'polypeptide(L)'
;MAWLNLFSPEDSPLFQEGSRRVRRNKRSKNSEGSESTSPKKKKGKKAGPPGPAGPQGPPGPPGPQGPPGIPGIPGIPGTTVMGPPGPPGPPGPQGPPGLPGPTGTAERAGPRDSQPAVVHLQGQGSAIQVKNDLSGGVLNDWSRITMNPKVFKLHTRSGELEVLADGTYFVYSQVYYINFTDFASFEVVVDERPFLQCTRSIETGKTNFNTCYTAGVCLLKARQKIAVKMVHADISINMSRHTTFFGAIRLGDGPSS
;
A
#
# COMPACT_ATOMS: atom_id res chain seq x y z
N MET A 1 -37.40 -57.73 -25.43
CA MET A 1 -38.13 -56.76 -24.60
C MET A 1 -37.67 -55.37 -25.06
N ALA A 2 -38.14 -54.75 -26.15
CA ALA A 2 -39.50 -54.26 -26.44
C ALA A 2 -40.09 -53.63 -25.16
N TRP A 3 -40.46 -52.34 -25.10
CA TRP A 3 -41.46 -51.67 -25.93
C TRP A 3 -41.07 -50.24 -26.38
N LEU A 4 -41.47 -49.94 -27.62
CA LEU A 4 -41.52 -48.65 -28.28
C LEU A 4 -42.92 -48.03 -28.14
N ASN A 5 -43.01 -46.73 -28.48
CA ASN A 5 -44.18 -45.99 -28.99
C ASN A 5 -45.18 -45.45 -27.92
N LEU A 6 -45.82 -44.28 -28.06
CA LEU A 6 -46.38 -43.58 -29.23
C LEU A 6 -46.92 -42.17 -28.82
N PHE A 7 -47.27 -41.36 -29.84
CA PHE A 7 -48.23 -40.22 -29.90
C PHE A 7 -47.75 -38.75 -29.75
N SER A 8 -47.65 -38.06 -30.90
CA SER A 8 -48.07 -36.65 -31.14
C SER A 8 -49.60 -36.58 -31.34
N PRO A 9 -50.32 -35.43 -31.38
CA PRO A 9 -50.29 -34.48 -32.52
C PRO A 9 -50.71 -32.99 -32.28
N GLU A 10 -50.56 -32.17 -33.36
CA GLU A 10 -51.31 -30.94 -33.78
C GLU A 10 -51.11 -29.61 -32.97
N ASP A 11 -50.93 -28.40 -33.53
CA ASP A 11 -51.51 -27.74 -34.71
C ASP A 11 -50.62 -26.58 -35.29
N SER A 12 -50.85 -26.21 -36.56
CA SER A 12 -50.41 -24.97 -37.28
C SER A 12 -51.67 -24.21 -37.78
N PRO A 13 -51.71 -23.21 -38.71
CA PRO A 13 -50.76 -22.20 -39.27
C PRO A 13 -51.39 -20.75 -39.44
N LEU A 14 -50.77 -19.88 -40.28
CA LEU A 14 -51.24 -18.64 -41.01
C LEU A 14 -50.82 -17.22 -40.50
N PHE A 15 -49.98 -16.46 -41.25
CA PHE A 15 -50.25 -15.33 -42.22
C PHE A 15 -50.64 -13.98 -41.51
N GLN A 16 -50.23 -12.73 -41.85
CA GLN A 16 -49.86 -12.04 -43.10
C GLN A 16 -49.30 -10.59 -42.82
N GLU A 17 -48.33 -10.16 -43.63
CA GLU A 17 -48.04 -8.84 -44.28
C GLU A 17 -48.58 -7.44 -43.82
N GLY A 18 -47.70 -6.42 -43.93
CA GLY A 18 -48.02 -4.97 -44.03
C GLY A 18 -46.75 -4.07 -43.87
N SER A 19 -46.10 -3.51 -44.91
CA SER A 19 -46.39 -2.40 -45.85
C SER A 19 -45.97 -0.97 -45.39
N ARG A 20 -45.25 -0.27 -46.31
CA ARG A 20 -44.97 1.21 -46.47
C ARG A 20 -43.69 1.77 -45.82
N ARG A 21 -42.63 2.08 -46.60
CA ARG A 21 -42.32 3.22 -47.52
C ARG A 21 -41.60 4.39 -46.81
N VAL A 22 -40.29 4.59 -47.07
CA VAL A 22 -39.63 5.53 -48.02
C VAL A 22 -39.18 6.86 -47.36
N ARG A 23 -37.87 7.13 -47.32
CA ARG A 23 -37.26 8.24 -48.09
C ARG A 23 -35.73 8.19 -48.13
N ARG A 24 -35.26 8.58 -49.31
CA ARG A 24 -33.93 8.55 -49.92
C ARG A 24 -33.38 9.98 -49.90
N ASN A 25 -32.07 10.16 -49.79
CA ASN A 25 -31.31 11.23 -50.47
C ASN A 25 -29.81 11.06 -50.17
N LYS A 26 -28.85 11.46 -50.99
CA LYS A 26 -28.63 11.44 -52.45
C LYS A 26 -27.14 11.79 -52.56
N ARG A 27 -26.40 11.00 -53.33
CA ARG A 27 -24.97 11.19 -53.64
C ARG A 27 -24.79 12.37 -54.58
N SER A 28 -23.75 13.19 -54.37
CA SER A 28 -23.11 13.97 -55.44
C SER A 28 -21.58 13.92 -55.27
N LYS A 29 -20.90 13.77 -56.41
CA LYS A 29 -19.45 13.76 -56.65
C LYS A 29 -19.09 15.04 -57.41
N ASN A 30 -17.88 15.57 -57.18
CA ASN A 30 -16.91 16.17 -58.14
C ASN A 30 -15.65 16.53 -57.31
N SER A 31 -14.44 16.00 -57.57
CA SER A 31 -13.43 16.39 -58.59
C SER A 31 -12.97 17.86 -58.42
N GLU A 32 -11.71 18.29 -58.34
CA GLU A 32 -10.37 17.89 -58.79
C GLU A 32 -9.34 18.43 -57.74
N GLY A 33 -8.16 17.86 -57.50
CA GLY A 33 -6.93 18.14 -58.25
C GLY A 33 -6.18 19.40 -57.74
N SER A 34 -5.12 19.23 -56.92
CA SER A 34 -3.88 20.01 -57.03
C SER A 34 -2.82 19.55 -56.02
N GLU A 35 -1.67 19.25 -56.60
CA GLU A 35 -0.37 18.97 -56.02
C GLU A 35 0.27 20.28 -55.51
N SER A 36 0.95 20.24 -54.36
CA SER A 36 2.28 20.84 -54.15
C SER A 36 2.64 21.09 -52.67
N THR A 37 3.82 20.55 -52.31
CA THR A 37 4.86 21.15 -51.45
C THR A 37 4.63 21.35 -49.95
N SER A 38 5.49 20.69 -49.17
CA SER A 38 5.76 20.95 -47.75
C SER A 38 6.33 22.37 -47.53
N PRO A 39 6.25 22.91 -46.29
CA PRO A 39 7.48 22.89 -45.49
C PRO A 39 7.28 22.55 -44.00
N LYS A 40 8.34 21.95 -43.44
CA LYS A 40 8.55 21.61 -42.03
C LYS A 40 8.19 22.75 -41.07
N LYS A 41 7.44 22.46 -40.00
CA LYS A 41 7.38 23.31 -38.80
C LYS A 41 7.58 22.46 -37.53
N LYS A 42 8.78 22.51 -36.96
CA LYS A 42 9.08 22.07 -35.59
C LYS A 42 8.20 22.91 -34.63
N LYS A 43 7.19 22.31 -34.01
CA LYS A 43 6.49 22.91 -32.86
C LYS A 43 7.02 22.24 -31.59
N GLY A 44 7.88 22.95 -30.87
CA GLY A 44 8.27 22.61 -29.51
C GLY A 44 7.02 22.56 -28.62
N LYS A 45 6.86 21.46 -27.89
CA LYS A 45 5.86 21.35 -26.84
C LYS A 45 6.31 22.27 -25.69
N LYS A 46 5.67 23.43 -25.54
CA LYS A 46 5.78 24.23 -24.32
C LYS A 46 5.21 23.38 -23.17
N ALA A 47 6.00 23.19 -22.11
CA ALA A 47 5.53 22.55 -20.88
C ALA A 47 4.36 23.34 -20.29
N GLY A 48 3.40 22.64 -19.68
CA GLY A 48 2.27 23.27 -18.98
C GLY A 48 2.73 24.01 -17.72
N PRO A 49 1.92 24.94 -17.19
CA PRO A 49 2.22 25.64 -15.95
C PRO A 49 2.38 24.64 -14.78
N PRO A 50 3.15 25.00 -13.72
CA PRO A 50 3.22 24.21 -12.50
C PRO A 50 1.84 23.87 -11.95
N GLY A 51 1.72 22.69 -11.33
CA GLY A 51 0.50 22.30 -10.63
C GLY A 51 0.19 23.26 -9.46
N PRO A 52 -1.08 23.39 -9.07
CA PRO A 52 -1.46 24.20 -7.92
C PRO A 52 -0.77 23.70 -6.64
N ALA A 53 -0.55 24.60 -5.70
CA ALA A 53 -0.05 24.25 -4.37
C ALA A 53 -0.93 23.17 -3.72
N GLY A 54 -0.31 22.27 -2.95
CA GLY A 54 -1.04 21.25 -2.19
C GLY A 54 -2.01 21.88 -1.18
N PRO A 55 -3.06 21.15 -0.78
CA PRO A 55 -4.00 21.64 0.23
C PRO A 55 -3.27 21.89 1.56
N GLN A 56 -3.79 22.84 2.33
CA GLN A 56 -3.33 23.09 3.69
C GLN A 56 -3.42 21.81 4.52
N GLY A 57 -2.40 21.53 5.34
CA GLY A 57 -2.41 20.37 6.25
C GLY A 57 -3.55 20.45 7.28
N PRO A 58 -3.95 19.31 7.88
CA PRO A 58 -4.99 19.30 8.91
C PRO A 58 -4.57 20.15 10.13
N PRO A 59 -5.53 20.67 10.91
CA PRO A 59 -5.24 21.32 12.19
C PRO A 59 -4.39 20.43 13.10
N GLY A 60 -3.47 21.04 13.86
CA GLY A 60 -2.70 20.32 14.87
C GLY A 60 -3.58 19.72 15.97
N PRO A 61 -3.08 18.71 16.71
CA PRO A 61 -3.81 18.15 17.83
C PRO A 61 -4.04 19.21 18.94
N PRO A 62 -5.07 19.04 19.80
CA PRO A 62 -5.24 19.87 20.98
C PRO A 62 -3.98 19.89 21.85
N GLY A 63 -3.69 21.03 22.46
CA GLY A 63 -2.58 21.15 23.41
C GLY A 63 -2.74 20.22 24.63
N PRO A 64 -1.65 19.89 25.34
CA PRO A 64 -1.73 19.10 26.56
C PRO A 64 -2.58 19.80 27.63
N GLN A 65 -3.23 19.02 28.50
CA GLN A 65 -3.92 19.55 29.66
C GLN A 65 -2.93 20.32 30.56
N GLY A 66 -3.35 21.49 31.06
CA GLY A 66 -2.54 22.27 31.99
C GLY A 66 -2.20 21.50 33.27
N PRO A 67 -1.11 21.85 33.96
CA PRO A 67 -0.73 21.20 35.22
C PRO A 67 -1.81 21.40 36.30
N PRO A 68 -1.93 20.48 37.28
CA PRO A 68 -2.80 20.66 38.43
C PRO A 68 -2.49 21.97 39.16
N GLY A 69 -3.53 22.62 39.70
CA GLY A 69 -3.37 23.80 40.54
C GLY A 69 -2.47 23.51 41.76
N ILE A 70 -1.75 24.53 42.21
CA ILE A 70 -0.89 24.44 43.40
C ILE A 70 -1.78 24.16 44.63
N PRO A 71 -1.42 23.23 45.52
CA PRO A 71 -2.15 23.02 46.77
C PRO A 71 -2.29 24.32 47.56
N GLY A 72 -3.45 24.52 48.18
CA GLY A 72 -3.69 25.67 49.07
C GLY A 72 -2.70 25.69 50.22
N ILE A 73 -2.33 26.89 50.66
CA ILE A 73 -1.45 27.10 51.82
C ILE A 73 -2.15 26.55 53.07
N PRO A 74 -1.48 25.77 53.94
CA PRO A 74 -2.06 25.33 55.20
C PRO A 74 -2.59 26.51 56.02
N GLY A 75 -3.83 26.41 56.50
CA GLY A 75 -4.43 27.44 57.33
C GLY A 75 -3.69 27.63 58.65
N ILE A 76 -3.63 28.89 59.11
CA ILE A 76 -3.11 29.25 60.43
C ILE A 76 -4.08 28.67 61.48
N PRO A 77 -3.62 28.00 62.56
CA PRO A 77 -4.53 27.36 63.51
C PRO A 77 -5.41 28.38 64.26
N GLY A 78 -6.73 28.32 64.09
CA GLY A 78 -7.72 28.97 64.96
C GLY A 78 -8.97 29.53 64.24
N THR A 79 -10.12 28.93 64.52
CA THR A 79 -11.52 29.33 64.20
C THR A 79 -12.03 29.23 62.74
N THR A 80 -12.69 28.09 62.50
CA THR A 80 -13.91 27.89 61.67
C THR A 80 -14.02 28.54 60.29
N VAL A 81 -13.74 27.73 59.26
CA VAL A 81 -14.54 27.40 58.06
C VAL A 81 -13.52 27.06 56.98
N MET A 82 -13.43 25.79 56.61
CA MET A 82 -12.64 25.38 55.44
C MET A 82 -13.26 26.05 54.21
N GLY A 83 -12.53 26.97 53.59
CA GLY A 83 -13.01 27.70 52.40
C GLY A 83 -13.35 26.73 51.26
N PRO A 84 -14.30 27.06 50.38
CA PRO A 84 -14.62 26.23 49.22
C PRO A 84 -13.36 26.02 48.37
N PRO A 85 -13.25 24.88 47.66
CA PRO A 85 -12.17 24.66 46.69
C PRO A 85 -12.06 25.85 45.73
N GLY A 86 -10.82 26.24 45.40
CA GLY A 86 -10.58 27.27 44.39
C GLY A 86 -11.22 26.90 43.05
N PRO A 87 -11.64 27.90 42.24
CA PRO A 87 -12.19 27.64 40.93
C PRO A 87 -11.18 26.90 40.03
N PRO A 88 -11.65 26.10 39.05
CA PRO A 88 -10.77 25.53 38.03
C PRO A 88 -9.93 26.61 37.35
N GLY A 89 -8.67 26.30 37.03
CA GLY A 89 -7.82 27.19 36.25
C GLY A 89 -8.43 27.48 34.87
N PRO A 90 -8.10 28.64 34.26
CA PRO A 90 -8.57 28.96 32.92
C PRO A 90 -8.06 27.92 31.89
N PRO A 91 -8.78 27.73 30.76
CA PRO A 91 -8.28 26.93 29.65
C PRO A 91 -6.89 27.41 29.21
N GLY A 92 -6.02 26.47 28.84
CA GLY A 92 -4.72 26.80 28.26
C GLY A 92 -4.88 27.59 26.95
N PRO A 93 -3.87 28.41 26.57
CA PRO A 93 -3.92 29.12 25.30
C PRO A 93 -4.00 28.15 24.12
N GLN A 94 -4.65 28.58 23.05
CA GLN A 94 -4.64 27.84 21.78
C GLN A 94 -3.18 27.66 21.32
N GLY A 95 -2.82 26.43 20.91
CA GLY A 95 -1.50 26.16 20.35
C GLY A 95 -1.24 27.04 19.10
N PRO A 96 0.04 27.34 18.79
CA PRO A 96 0.35 28.12 17.61
C PRO A 96 -0.15 27.41 16.33
N PRO A 97 -0.45 28.17 15.25
CA PRO A 97 -0.70 27.57 13.95
C PRO A 97 0.44 26.59 13.58
N GLY A 98 0.09 25.44 13.02
CA GLY A 98 1.08 24.52 12.48
C GLY A 98 1.98 25.25 11.48
N LEU A 99 3.28 24.92 11.49
CA LEU A 99 4.21 25.49 10.51
C LEU A 99 3.67 25.24 9.09
N PRO A 100 3.83 26.20 8.17
CA PRO A 100 3.58 25.95 6.76
C PRO A 100 4.30 24.66 6.35
N GLY A 101 3.59 23.76 5.66
CA GLY A 101 4.23 22.60 5.06
C GLY A 101 5.41 23.08 4.20
N PRO A 102 6.49 22.30 4.11
CA PRO A 102 7.63 22.68 3.28
C PRO A 102 7.11 23.10 1.91
N THR A 103 7.57 24.24 1.41
CA THR A 103 7.28 24.67 0.03
C THR A 103 7.56 23.47 -0.84
N GLY A 104 6.55 22.99 -1.57
CA GLY A 104 6.74 21.92 -2.53
C GLY A 104 7.83 22.40 -3.46
N THR A 105 9.06 21.94 -3.24
CA THR A 105 10.15 22.23 -4.13
C THR A 105 9.67 21.62 -5.43
N ALA A 106 9.46 22.47 -6.43
CA ALA A 106 9.61 22.01 -7.78
C ALA A 106 11.08 21.58 -7.88
N GLU A 107 11.39 20.40 -7.33
CA GLU A 107 12.34 19.52 -7.98
C GLU A 107 11.78 19.43 -9.39
N ARG A 108 12.38 20.25 -10.25
CA ARG A 108 12.46 20.07 -11.69
C ARG A 108 12.19 18.61 -11.91
N ALA A 109 10.98 18.28 -12.41
CA ALA A 109 10.53 16.91 -12.55
C ALA A 109 11.75 16.11 -12.92
N GLY A 110 12.23 15.28 -11.98
CA GLY A 110 13.43 14.52 -12.20
C GLY A 110 13.27 13.81 -13.54
N PRO A 111 14.35 13.39 -14.20
CA PRO A 111 14.19 12.42 -15.28
C PRO A 111 13.15 11.38 -14.82
N ARG A 112 12.20 11.00 -15.68
CA ARG A 112 10.97 10.25 -15.32
C ARG A 112 11.21 8.98 -14.47
N ASP A 113 12.47 8.59 -14.34
CA ASP A 113 13.05 7.56 -13.48
C ASP A 113 13.04 7.88 -11.97
N SER A 114 12.79 9.12 -11.53
CA SER A 114 12.74 9.47 -10.09
C SER A 114 11.33 9.36 -9.46
N GLN A 115 10.31 8.88 -10.19
CA GLN A 115 8.97 8.71 -9.64
C GLN A 115 8.91 7.60 -8.57
N PRO A 116 8.07 7.75 -7.53
CA PRO A 116 7.86 6.68 -6.56
C PRO A 116 7.34 5.41 -7.24
N ALA A 117 7.93 4.28 -6.91
CA ALA A 117 7.48 2.98 -7.37
C ALA A 117 7.13 2.12 -6.17
N VAL A 118 6.02 1.39 -6.24
CA VAL A 118 5.51 0.60 -5.11
C VAL A 118 5.36 -0.86 -5.51
N VAL A 119 5.62 -1.73 -4.54
CA VAL A 119 5.20 -3.13 -4.54
C VAL A 119 4.55 -3.47 -3.20
N HIS A 120 3.42 -4.17 -3.27
CA HIS A 120 2.73 -4.75 -2.13
C HIS A 120 2.38 -6.19 -2.50
N LEU A 121 3.12 -7.12 -1.90
CA LEU A 121 2.93 -8.55 -2.01
C LEU A 121 2.05 -9.03 -0.86
N GLN A 122 1.10 -9.88 -1.17
CA GLN A 122 0.18 -10.45 -0.17
C GLN A 122 0.35 -11.95 -0.16
N GLY A 123 0.27 -12.58 1.01
CA GLY A 123 0.32 -14.04 1.07
C GLY A 123 -0.79 -14.68 0.23
N GLN A 124 -0.49 -15.86 -0.32
CA GLN A 124 -1.50 -16.76 -0.88
C GLN A 124 -1.53 -18.02 -0.01
N GLY A 125 -2.72 -18.58 0.17
CA GLY A 125 -2.87 -19.88 0.82
C GLY A 125 -3.27 -19.84 2.29
N SER A 126 -3.03 -20.97 2.95
CA SER A 126 -3.50 -21.29 4.29
C SER A 126 -2.33 -21.29 5.30
N ALA A 127 -2.45 -22.04 6.39
CA ALA A 127 -1.37 -22.17 7.36
C ALA A 127 -0.18 -22.94 6.76
N ILE A 128 1.04 -22.41 6.92
CA ILE A 128 2.30 -23.07 6.55
C ILE A 128 3.12 -23.37 7.80
N GLN A 129 3.92 -24.42 7.78
CA GLN A 129 4.91 -24.80 8.79
C GLN A 129 6.32 -24.49 8.28
N VAL A 130 7.05 -23.61 8.97
CA VAL A 130 8.37 -23.16 8.51
C VAL A 130 9.33 -24.33 8.27
N LYS A 131 9.36 -25.32 9.18
CA LYS A 131 10.22 -26.50 9.09
C LYS A 131 10.02 -27.36 7.85
N ASN A 132 8.78 -27.50 7.39
CA ASN A 132 8.41 -28.47 6.36
C ASN A 132 8.24 -27.82 4.98
N ASP A 133 7.75 -26.57 4.96
CA ASP A 133 7.26 -25.94 3.73
C ASP A 133 8.27 -24.92 3.16
N LEU A 134 9.23 -24.43 3.96
CA LEU A 134 10.15 -23.38 3.54
C LEU A 134 11.60 -23.87 3.45
N SER A 135 12.21 -23.70 2.28
CA SER A 135 13.66 -23.88 2.11
C SER A 135 14.43 -22.72 2.74
N GLY A 136 15.23 -22.99 3.77
CA GLY A 136 16.05 -21.96 4.43
C GLY A 136 15.23 -20.90 5.18
N GLY A 137 13.97 -21.19 5.47
CA GLY A 137 13.05 -20.29 6.19
C GLY A 137 12.51 -19.11 5.39
N VAL A 138 12.78 -19.02 4.07
CA VAL A 138 12.35 -17.88 3.26
C VAL A 138 10.90 -18.04 2.80
N LEU A 139 10.06 -17.05 3.08
CA LEU A 139 8.67 -17.01 2.62
C LEU A 139 8.61 -16.79 1.11
N ASN A 140 7.92 -17.66 0.38
CA ASN A 140 7.86 -17.63 -1.08
C ASN A 140 6.45 -17.61 -1.69
N ASP A 141 5.38 -17.90 -0.95
CA ASP A 141 4.01 -17.92 -1.47
C ASP A 141 3.36 -16.52 -1.52
N TRP A 142 3.89 -15.68 -2.43
CA TRP A 142 3.51 -14.28 -2.59
C TRP A 142 2.62 -14.03 -3.81
N SER A 143 1.56 -13.25 -3.61
CA SER A 143 0.71 -12.66 -4.66
C SER A 143 1.15 -11.26 -5.03
N ARG A 144 1.33 -11.04 -6.33
CA ARG A 144 1.79 -9.77 -6.91
C ARG A 144 0.64 -8.86 -7.34
N ILE A 145 -0.27 -8.52 -6.43
CA ILE A 145 -1.45 -7.71 -6.77
C ILE A 145 -1.03 -6.30 -7.23
N THR A 146 -0.10 -5.67 -6.51
CA THR A 146 0.40 -4.35 -6.83
C THR A 146 1.92 -4.40 -6.94
N MET A 147 2.48 -4.23 -8.14
CA MET A 147 3.93 -4.20 -8.35
C MET A 147 4.28 -3.38 -9.58
N ASN A 148 5.17 -2.39 -9.43
CA ASN A 148 5.76 -1.68 -10.57
C ASN A 148 6.90 -2.52 -11.20
N PRO A 149 6.71 -3.08 -12.42
CA PRO A 149 7.67 -4.01 -13.01
C PRO A 149 8.97 -3.34 -13.52
N LYS A 150 9.02 -2.00 -13.56
CA LYS A 150 10.25 -1.28 -13.92
C LYS A 150 11.27 -1.22 -12.78
N VAL A 151 10.80 -1.38 -11.54
CA VAL A 151 11.62 -1.22 -10.34
C VAL A 151 11.69 -2.50 -9.53
N PHE A 152 10.68 -3.37 -9.60
CA PHE A 152 10.60 -4.57 -8.78
C PHE A 152 10.39 -5.83 -9.62
N LYS A 153 11.07 -6.91 -9.22
CA LYS A 153 10.90 -8.24 -9.79
C LYS A 153 10.82 -9.27 -8.67
N LEU A 154 9.71 -10.01 -8.61
CA LEU A 154 9.53 -11.10 -7.66
C LEU A 154 9.98 -12.44 -8.26
N HIS A 155 10.89 -13.13 -7.57
CA HIS A 155 11.30 -14.50 -7.86
C HIS A 155 10.41 -15.47 -7.09
N THR A 156 9.34 -15.95 -7.71
CA THR A 156 8.29 -16.73 -7.01
C THR A 156 8.75 -18.03 -6.37
N ARG A 157 9.83 -18.65 -6.86
CA ARG A 157 10.37 -19.89 -6.25
C ARG A 157 11.18 -19.62 -4.98
N SER A 158 12.03 -18.59 -5.00
CA SER A 158 12.88 -18.24 -3.85
C SER A 158 12.18 -17.31 -2.86
N GLY A 159 11.11 -16.61 -3.28
CA GLY A 159 10.44 -15.61 -2.46
C GLY A 159 11.13 -14.25 -2.42
N GLU A 160 12.22 -14.08 -3.18
CA GLU A 160 13.03 -12.87 -3.18
C GLU A 160 12.41 -11.77 -4.05
N LEU A 161 12.41 -10.55 -3.52
CA LEU A 161 12.07 -9.32 -4.22
C LEU A 161 13.35 -8.62 -4.67
N GLU A 162 13.64 -8.66 -5.97
CA GLU A 162 14.78 -7.98 -6.59
C GLU A 162 14.42 -6.54 -6.96
N VAL A 163 15.27 -5.58 -6.59
CA VAL A 163 15.16 -4.19 -7.05
C VAL A 163 15.94 -4.00 -8.34
N LEU A 164 15.36 -3.33 -9.34
CA LEU A 164 15.93 -3.17 -10.68
C LEU A 164 16.63 -1.82 -10.89
N ALA A 165 16.55 -0.93 -9.90
CA ALA A 165 17.14 0.40 -9.95
C ALA A 165 17.82 0.75 -8.63
N ASP A 166 18.86 1.57 -8.69
CA ASP A 166 19.44 2.20 -7.50
C ASP A 166 18.41 3.15 -6.86
N GLY A 167 18.44 3.29 -5.54
CA GLY A 167 17.59 4.26 -4.87
C GLY A 167 17.51 4.14 -3.35
N THR A 168 16.70 5.04 -2.80
CA THR A 168 16.25 4.99 -1.41
C THR A 168 14.94 4.21 -1.35
N TYR A 169 14.90 3.16 -0.54
CA TYR A 169 13.77 2.25 -0.43
C TYR A 169 13.22 2.23 1.00
N PHE A 170 11.91 2.39 1.13
CA PHE A 170 11.18 2.03 2.34
C PHE A 170 10.67 0.60 2.19
N VAL A 171 11.07 -0.29 3.10
CA VAL A 171 10.74 -1.72 3.08
C VAL A 171 9.92 -2.04 4.33
N TYR A 172 8.85 -2.82 4.17
CA TYR A 172 7.97 -3.20 5.27
C TYR A 172 7.48 -4.64 5.11
N SER A 173 7.24 -5.31 6.23
CA SER A 173 6.73 -6.68 6.24
C SER A 173 5.85 -6.90 7.47
N GLN A 174 4.82 -7.72 7.30
CA GLN A 174 4.01 -8.27 8.38
C GLN A 174 3.87 -9.77 8.22
N VAL A 175 4.06 -10.51 9.31
CA VAL A 175 3.82 -11.96 9.38
C VAL A 175 2.83 -12.24 10.50
N TYR A 176 1.83 -13.06 10.21
CA TYR A 176 0.86 -13.54 11.18
C TYR A 176 1.28 -14.90 11.71
N TYR A 177 1.61 -14.98 13.01
CA TYR A 177 1.94 -16.24 13.68
C TYR A 177 0.67 -16.92 14.20
N ILE A 178 0.50 -18.20 13.85
CA ILE A 178 -0.58 -19.04 14.36
C ILE A 178 -0.14 -19.74 15.64
N ASN A 179 1.04 -20.38 15.61
CA ASN A 179 1.56 -21.15 16.73
C ASN A 179 3.09 -21.12 16.72
N PHE A 180 3.69 -21.07 17.90
CA PHE A 180 5.13 -21.12 18.14
C PHE A 180 5.41 -21.36 19.62
N THR A 181 6.58 -21.90 19.94
CA THR A 181 7.08 -22.06 21.32
C THR A 181 7.89 -20.85 21.75
N ASP A 182 7.49 -20.22 22.86
CA ASP A 182 8.16 -19.11 23.57
C ASP A 182 8.34 -17.79 22.78
N PHE A 183 8.98 -17.84 21.61
CA PHE A 183 9.25 -16.67 20.76
C PHE A 183 9.19 -17.02 19.27
N ALA A 184 8.66 -16.09 18.48
CA ALA A 184 8.66 -16.13 17.03
C ALA A 184 9.35 -14.89 16.48
N SER A 185 10.24 -15.10 15.53
CA SER A 185 11.01 -14.04 14.91
C SER A 185 11.15 -14.26 13.41
N PHE A 186 11.05 -13.17 12.66
CA PHE A 186 11.46 -13.11 11.26
C PHE A 186 12.40 -11.94 11.05
N GLU A 187 13.22 -12.06 10.02
CA GLU A 187 14.11 -11.04 9.53
C GLU A 187 13.71 -10.61 8.12
N VAL A 188 13.80 -9.31 7.86
CA VAL A 188 13.90 -8.80 6.49
C VAL A 188 15.38 -8.78 6.16
N VAL A 189 15.78 -9.60 5.20
CA VAL A 189 17.19 -9.71 4.77
C VAL A 189 17.39 -8.99 3.44
N VAL A 190 18.57 -8.39 3.27
CA VAL A 190 19.06 -7.83 2.00
C VAL A 190 20.31 -8.60 1.62
N ASP A 191 20.29 -9.31 0.50
CA ASP A 191 21.36 -10.21 0.06
C ASP A 191 21.84 -11.15 1.19
N GLU A 192 20.89 -11.82 1.84
CA GLU A 192 21.09 -12.71 3.01
C GLU A 192 21.59 -12.03 4.30
N ARG A 193 21.78 -10.71 4.32
CA ARG A 193 22.18 -9.97 5.52
C ARG A 193 20.95 -9.39 6.23
N PRO A 194 20.79 -9.61 7.55
CA PRO A 194 19.69 -9.02 8.30
C PRO A 194 19.68 -7.49 8.21
N PHE A 195 18.54 -6.92 7.84
CA PHE A 195 18.30 -5.47 7.83
C PHE A 195 17.31 -5.08 8.93
N LEU A 196 16.17 -5.78 9.02
CA LEU A 196 15.17 -5.58 10.07
C LEU A 196 14.86 -6.92 10.73
N GLN A 197 14.47 -6.87 11.99
CA GLN A 197 13.98 -8.04 12.71
C GLN A 197 12.66 -7.69 13.41
N CYS A 198 11.74 -8.65 13.46
CA CYS A 198 10.50 -8.55 14.23
C CYS A 198 10.37 -9.77 15.12
N THR A 199 10.40 -9.56 16.44
CA THR A 199 10.29 -10.64 17.43
C THR A 199 9.05 -10.44 18.29
N ARG A 200 8.30 -11.53 18.49
CA ARG A 200 7.15 -11.63 19.39
C ARG A 200 7.40 -12.77 20.37
N SER A 201 7.09 -12.55 21.64
CA SER A 201 7.02 -13.60 22.65
C SER A 201 5.57 -13.98 22.91
N ILE A 202 5.31 -15.26 23.20
CA ILE A 202 4.00 -15.76 23.62
C ILE A 202 4.14 -16.62 24.87
N GLU A 203 3.17 -16.50 25.76
CA GLU A 203 3.06 -17.36 26.93
C GLU A 203 2.48 -18.71 26.51
N THR A 204 3.21 -19.80 26.76
CA THR A 204 2.82 -21.18 26.42
C THR A 204 1.42 -21.50 26.93
N GLY A 205 0.53 -21.92 26.03
CA GLY A 205 -0.85 -22.30 26.34
C GLY A 205 -1.92 -21.22 26.11
N LYS A 206 -1.56 -20.01 25.66
CA LYS A 206 -2.53 -18.98 25.21
C LYS A 206 -2.48 -18.80 23.69
N THR A 207 -3.62 -18.87 23.02
CA THR A 207 -3.76 -18.49 21.61
C THR A 207 -3.93 -16.98 21.48
N ASN A 208 -2.84 -16.27 21.20
CA ASN A 208 -2.89 -14.84 20.90
C ASN A 208 -2.78 -14.62 19.38
N PHE A 209 -3.64 -13.76 18.82
CA PHE A 209 -3.56 -13.28 17.45
C PHE A 209 -2.30 -12.39 17.30
N ASN A 210 -1.20 -12.95 16.79
CA ASN A 210 0.11 -12.30 16.83
C ASN A 210 0.59 -11.94 15.42
N THR A 211 0.15 -10.78 14.92
CA THR A 211 0.87 -10.13 13.84
C THR A 211 2.16 -9.49 14.38
N CYS A 212 3.24 -9.69 13.64
CA CYS A 212 4.51 -9.01 13.84
C CYS A 212 4.76 -8.14 12.61
N TYR A 213 4.81 -6.82 12.80
CA TYR A 213 5.05 -5.83 11.74
C TYR A 213 6.39 -5.13 11.99
N THR A 214 7.19 -4.96 10.95
CA THR A 214 8.40 -4.12 10.98
C THR A 214 8.59 -3.40 9.65
N ALA A 215 9.26 -2.25 9.70
CA ALA A 215 9.56 -1.45 8.52
C ALA A 215 10.80 -0.57 8.74
N GLY A 216 11.44 -0.17 7.65
CA GLY A 216 12.65 0.67 7.68
C GLY A 216 13.03 1.20 6.32
N VAL A 217 13.93 2.19 6.30
CA VAL A 217 14.46 2.80 5.09
C VAL A 217 15.90 2.36 4.89
N CYS A 218 16.27 1.96 3.67
CA CYS A 218 17.63 1.62 3.29
C CYS A 218 17.98 2.09 1.87
N LEU A 219 19.27 2.19 1.59
CA LEU A 219 19.77 2.39 0.24
C LEU A 219 20.01 1.03 -0.41
N LEU A 220 19.47 0.83 -1.60
CA LEU A 220 19.67 -0.40 -2.35
C LEU A 220 20.24 -0.09 -3.74
N LYS A 221 21.11 -0.97 -4.19
CA LYS A 221 21.67 -1.04 -5.53
C LYS A 221 20.84 -1.97 -6.40
N ALA A 222 20.80 -1.70 -7.70
CA ALA A 222 20.15 -2.58 -8.65
C ALA A 222 20.68 -4.03 -8.52
N ARG A 223 19.77 -4.99 -8.64
CA ARG A 223 19.94 -6.44 -8.47
C ARG A 223 20.07 -6.94 -7.04
N GLN A 224 20.11 -6.06 -6.04
CA GLN A 224 20.00 -6.51 -4.65
C GLN A 224 18.63 -7.11 -4.40
N LYS A 225 18.59 -8.12 -3.53
CA LYS A 225 17.40 -8.90 -3.25
C LYS A 225 16.99 -8.76 -1.81
N ILE A 226 15.69 -8.61 -1.60
CA ILE A 226 15.07 -8.51 -0.29
C ILE A 226 14.21 -9.75 -0.08
N ALA A 227 14.29 -10.37 1.10
CA ALA A 227 13.45 -11.51 1.43
C ALA A 227 12.97 -11.45 2.88
N VAL A 228 11.86 -12.13 3.17
CA VAL A 228 11.37 -12.34 4.53
C VAL A 228 11.76 -13.74 4.95
N LYS A 229 12.62 -13.83 5.97
CA LYS A 229 13.24 -15.07 6.43
C LYS A 229 12.82 -15.35 7.87
N MET A 230 12.25 -16.52 8.08
CA MET A 230 11.88 -17.03 9.39
C MET A 230 13.13 -17.51 10.13
N VAL A 231 13.30 -17.09 11.38
CA VAL A 231 14.48 -17.43 12.19
C VAL A 231 14.32 -18.82 12.84
N HIS A 232 13.10 -19.18 13.23
CA HIS A 232 12.82 -20.47 13.90
C HIS A 232 11.97 -21.38 13.04
N ALA A 233 12.30 -22.68 13.08
CA ALA A 233 11.66 -23.70 12.27
C ALA A 233 10.29 -24.14 12.82
N ASP A 234 10.11 -24.12 14.15
CA ASP A 234 8.88 -24.58 14.81
C ASP A 234 7.83 -23.46 14.93
N ILE A 235 7.61 -22.74 13.83
CA ILE A 235 6.62 -21.66 13.71
C ILE A 235 5.59 -22.05 12.64
N SER A 236 4.31 -21.83 12.96
CA SER A 236 3.20 -21.89 12.02
C SER A 236 2.75 -20.47 11.63
N ILE A 237 2.59 -20.21 10.34
CA ILE A 237 2.27 -18.87 9.80
C ILE A 237 0.97 -18.92 9.02
N ASN A 238 0.14 -17.88 9.13
CA ASN A 238 -1.02 -17.72 8.26
C ASN A 238 -0.66 -16.87 7.04
N MET A 239 -0.67 -17.46 5.84
CA MET A 239 -0.40 -16.75 4.58
C MET A 239 -1.63 -16.05 3.98
N SER A 240 -2.66 -15.77 4.77
CA SER A 240 -3.83 -15.00 4.29
C SER A 240 -3.45 -13.59 3.83
N ARG A 241 -4.13 -13.15 2.76
CA ARG A 241 -3.89 -11.91 2.01
C ARG A 241 -3.78 -10.65 2.88
N HIS A 242 -4.52 -10.58 3.97
CA HIS A 242 -4.64 -9.38 4.82
C HIS A 242 -3.79 -9.45 6.09
N THR A 243 -3.25 -10.63 6.43
CA THR A 243 -2.55 -10.87 7.69
C THR A 243 -1.05 -10.96 7.50
N THR A 244 -0.61 -11.49 6.36
CA THR A 244 0.81 -11.62 6.00
C THR A 244 1.06 -10.96 4.65
N PHE A 245 1.95 -9.97 4.65
CA PHE A 245 2.27 -9.15 3.47
C PHE A 245 3.70 -8.63 3.54
N PHE A 246 4.26 -8.33 2.38
CA PHE A 246 5.62 -7.83 2.22
C PHE A 246 5.63 -6.78 1.10
N GLY A 247 6.26 -5.63 1.32
CA GLY A 247 6.30 -4.60 0.30
C GLY A 247 7.47 -3.65 0.41
N ALA A 248 7.60 -2.84 -0.62
CA ALA A 248 8.62 -1.81 -0.71
C ALA A 248 8.13 -0.62 -1.53
N ILE A 249 8.69 0.55 -1.23
CA ILE A 249 8.48 1.80 -1.93
C ILE A 249 9.85 2.36 -2.29
N ARG A 250 10.13 2.53 -3.58
CA ARG A 250 11.25 3.35 -4.04
C ARG A 250 10.85 4.81 -3.86
N LEU A 251 11.50 5.50 -2.94
CA LEU A 251 11.21 6.91 -2.61
C LEU A 251 11.84 7.86 -3.63
N GLY A 252 12.96 7.46 -4.24
CA GLY A 252 13.69 8.26 -5.21
C GLY A 252 15.13 7.74 -5.34
N ASP A 253 15.98 8.58 -5.91
CA ASP A 253 17.41 8.30 -6.02
C ASP A 253 18.08 8.31 -4.62
N GLY A 254 19.19 7.59 -4.49
CA GLY A 254 20.00 7.63 -3.26
C GLY A 254 20.83 8.92 -3.20
N PRO A 255 21.32 9.32 -2.01
CA PRO A 255 22.26 10.43 -1.93
C PRO A 255 23.49 10.11 -2.79
N SER A 256 23.89 11.07 -3.62
CA SER A 256 25.15 11.01 -4.36
C SER A 256 26.29 10.93 -3.35
N SER A 257 27.03 9.82 -3.37
CA SER A 257 28.23 9.61 -2.57
C SER A 257 29.35 10.58 -2.95
#